data_AF-A0A920V291-F1
#
_entry.id   AF-A0A920V291-F1
#
_cell.length_a   1.000
_cell.length_b   1.000
_cell.length_c   1.000
_cell.angle_alpha   90.00
_cell.angle_beta   90.00
_cell.angle_gamma   90.00
#
_symmetry.space_group_name_H-M   'P 1'
#
loop_
_entity.id
_entity.type
_entity.pdbx_description
1 polymer ?
#
loop_
_entity_poly.entity_id
_entity_poly.type
_entity_poly.pdbx_seq_one_letter_code
_entity_poly.pdbx_strand_id
1 'polypeptide(L)'
;MGIDPAGWTLLVVVGVMVGLAVLKTAPDLVLLGGLVLLVVLGVFPETSLALSGFANEGLVTVAVLFVVAEGMKQTGGLGPVGRSLLGRPGSLPLVQAKMMLPVSLASAFLNNTPVVAMALPVVSDWARKHHVAVSRLLLPMSYAAILGGLCTLVGTSTTLIVNGLIIESEHPGLGGSGLGMFEIAWVGIPIALIGLIYILVCSKWWLPDRRSAIATASDPREYTVEMLVTPDSSLVGKSIEAAGLRHLPGMYLVEIDRDGRVLPAVPSNEVLEADDRLVFVGIVESVVDLQKIPGLEPATDQVFELDGPRSIVAGRGGGVGRVPADPSYDP
;
A
#
# COMPACT_ATOMS: atom_id res chain seq x y z
N MET A 1 36.47 11.21 35.03
CA MET A 1 36.49 10.34 33.83
C MET A 1 37.28 11.09 32.76
N GLY A 2 38.40 10.55 32.28
CA GLY A 2 39.36 11.28 31.42
C GLY A 2 38.98 11.39 29.95
N ILE A 3 37.69 11.40 29.63
CA ILE A 3 37.17 11.61 28.27
C ILE A 3 36.74 13.07 28.20
N ASP A 4 37.16 13.77 27.15
CA ASP A 4 36.78 15.14 26.87
C ASP A 4 35.26 15.24 26.59
N PRO A 5 34.63 16.39 26.87
CA PRO A 5 33.20 16.59 26.57
C PRO A 5 32.85 16.28 25.11
N ALA A 6 33.76 16.53 24.16
CA ALA A 6 33.56 16.21 22.75
C ALA A 6 33.54 14.69 22.48
N GLY A 7 34.39 13.90 23.15
CA GLY A 7 34.38 12.44 23.05
C GLY A 7 33.08 11.84 23.58
N TRP A 8 32.54 12.37 24.68
CA TRP A 8 31.21 11.97 25.17
C TRP A 8 30.10 12.32 24.19
N THR A 9 30.12 13.52 23.62
CA THR A 9 29.15 13.92 22.60
C THR A 9 29.18 12.99 21.40
N LEU A 10 30.37 12.71 20.86
CA LEU A 10 30.53 11.82 19.72
C LEU A 10 30.01 10.42 20.02
N LEU A 11 30.35 9.86 21.18
CA LEU A 11 29.91 8.53 21.58
C LEU A 11 28.39 8.45 21.69
N VAL A 12 27.75 9.44 22.31
CA VAL A 12 26.28 9.48 22.43
C VAL A 12 25.63 9.66 21.05
N VAL A 13 26.15 10.54 20.19
CA VAL A 13 25.62 10.72 18.82
C VAL A 13 25.70 9.43 18.00
N VAL A 14 26.84 8.74 18.04
CA VAL A 14 26.99 7.43 17.39
C VAL A 14 26.03 6.41 17.99
N GLY A 15 25.89 6.38 19.32
CA GLY A 15 24.95 5.51 20.01
C GLY A 15 23.49 5.76 19.62
N VAL A 16 23.08 7.03 19.47
CA VAL A 16 21.76 7.43 18.98
C VAL A 16 21.56 6.99 17.54
N MET A 17 22.55 7.19 16.66
CA MET A 17 22.46 6.74 15.24
C MET A 17 22.30 5.22 15.13
N VAL A 18 23.10 4.46 15.89
CA VAL A 18 22.95 2.99 15.96
C VAL A 18 21.61 2.61 16.57
N GLY A 19 21.17 3.31 17.61
CA GLY A 19 19.88 3.14 18.25
C GLY A 19 18.73 3.30 17.26
N LEU A 20 18.73 4.38 16.46
CA LEU A 20 17.72 4.62 15.43
C LEU A 20 17.73 3.57 14.31
N ALA A 21 18.90 2.99 13.99
CA ALA A 21 19.02 1.98 12.96
C ALA A 21 18.60 0.58 13.41
N VAL A 22 18.80 0.23 14.69
CA VAL A 22 18.66 -1.14 15.21
C VAL A 22 17.47 -1.31 16.14
N LEU A 23 17.17 -0.31 16.98
CA LEU A 23 16.09 -0.40 17.95
C LEU A 23 14.74 -0.19 17.26
N LYS A 24 13.76 -1.04 17.58
CA LYS A 24 12.36 -0.87 17.15
C LYS A 24 11.57 0.07 18.06
N THR A 25 12.26 0.93 18.80
CA THR A 25 11.67 1.93 19.69
C THR A 25 11.31 3.19 18.92
N ALA A 26 10.38 3.98 19.46
CA ALA A 26 9.99 5.25 18.86
C ALA A 26 11.22 6.19 18.74
N PRO A 27 11.47 6.83 17.58
CA PRO A 27 12.67 7.64 17.35
C PRO A 27 12.86 8.79 18.35
N ASP A 28 11.76 9.39 18.80
CA ASP A 28 11.72 10.44 19.80
C ASP A 28 12.30 9.98 21.16
N LEU A 29 12.02 8.74 21.57
CA LEU A 29 12.59 8.17 22.80
C LEU A 29 14.10 7.97 22.70
N VAL A 30 14.59 7.54 21.54
CA VAL A 30 16.04 7.35 21.31
C VAL A 30 16.76 8.70 21.35
N LEU A 31 16.19 9.72 20.71
CA LEU A 31 16.73 11.09 20.69
C LEU A 31 16.70 11.73 22.09
N LEU A 32 15.58 11.62 22.82
CA LEU A 32 15.45 12.12 24.19
C LEU A 32 16.39 11.40 25.15
N GLY A 33 16.53 10.08 25.02
CA GLY A 33 17.49 9.30 25.80
C GLY A 33 18.93 9.77 25.56
N GLY A 34 19.29 10.06 24.31
CA GLY A 34 20.56 10.67 23.96
C GLY A 34 20.77 12.04 24.63
N LEU A 35 19.78 12.92 24.59
CA LEU A 35 19.84 14.22 25.26
C LEU A 35 20.03 14.08 26.78
N VAL A 36 19.25 13.19 27.43
CA VAL A 36 19.38 12.92 28.86
C VAL A 36 20.77 12.40 29.21
N LEU A 37 21.32 11.50 28.40
CA LEU A 37 22.69 10.99 28.58
C LEU A 37 23.72 12.12 28.50
N LEU A 38 23.62 13.03 27.53
CA LEU A 38 24.54 14.18 27.42
C LEU A 38 24.46 15.10 28.66
N VAL A 39 23.26 15.34 29.17
CA VAL A 39 23.05 16.15 30.39
C VAL A 39 23.65 15.46 31.61
N VAL A 40 23.38 14.15 31.79
CA VAL A 40 23.91 13.37 32.94
C VAL A 40 25.43 13.24 32.89
N LEU A 41 26.01 13.13 31.70
CA LEU A 41 27.46 13.09 31.49
C LEU A 41 28.14 14.46 31.69
N GLY A 42 27.37 15.53 31.92
CA GLY A 42 27.90 16.87 32.17
C GLY A 42 28.54 17.52 30.95
N VAL A 43 28.10 17.13 29.73
CA VAL A 43 28.57 17.74 28.48
C VAL A 43 28.15 19.21 28.37
N PHE A 44 26.97 19.53 28.89
CA PHE A 44 26.44 20.88 28.93
C PHE A 44 26.79 21.57 30.27
N PRO A 45 27.37 22.79 30.24
CA PRO A 45 27.65 23.55 31.45
C PRO A 45 26.39 23.94 32.23
N GLU A 46 25.29 24.18 31.50
CA GLU A 46 23.99 24.52 32.05
C GLU A 46 22.90 23.71 31.35
N THR A 47 21.90 23.25 32.10
CA THR A 47 20.78 22.48 31.53
C THR A 47 19.91 23.32 30.59
N SER A 48 19.89 24.64 30.76
CA SER A 48 19.24 25.60 29.85
C SER A 48 19.74 25.47 28.41
N LEU A 49 21.05 25.28 28.22
CA LEU A 49 21.69 25.09 26.91
C LEU A 49 21.32 23.75 26.27
N ALA A 50 21.07 22.71 27.07
CA ALA A 50 20.60 21.43 26.55
C ALA A 50 19.15 21.52 26.04
N LEU A 51 18.35 22.41 26.62
CA LEU A 51 16.93 22.61 26.26
C LEU A 51 16.71 23.72 25.22
N SER A 52 17.74 24.52 24.89
CA SER A 52 17.60 25.63 23.94
C SER A 52 17.14 25.18 22.54
N GLY A 53 17.50 23.97 22.12
CA GLY A 53 17.04 23.38 20.87
C GLY A 53 15.51 23.24 20.75
N PHE A 54 14.79 23.15 21.87
CA PHE A 54 13.31 23.16 21.87
C PHE A 54 12.72 24.53 21.57
N ALA A 55 13.49 25.61 21.74
CA ALA A 55 13.08 26.98 21.46
C ALA A 55 13.43 27.41 20.01
N ASN A 56 13.87 26.48 19.15
CA ASN A 56 14.21 26.79 17.78
C ASN A 56 12.97 27.22 16.96
N GLU A 57 13.06 28.36 16.26
CA GLU A 57 11.96 28.91 15.46
C GLU A 57 11.49 27.96 14.34
N GLY A 58 12.41 27.18 13.78
CA GLY A 58 12.10 26.14 12.80
C GLY A 58 11.19 25.05 13.38
N LEU A 59 11.42 24.63 14.63
CA LEU A 59 10.56 23.66 15.32
C LEU A 59 9.14 24.20 15.51
N VAL A 60 9.01 25.46 15.94
CA VAL A 60 7.69 26.11 16.12
C VAL A 60 6.95 26.22 14.79
N THR A 61 7.66 26.59 13.72
CA THR A 61 7.09 26.69 12.37
C THR A 61 6.55 25.33 11.89
N VAL A 62 7.31 24.25 12.10
CA VAL A 62 6.87 22.88 11.79
C VAL A 62 5.60 22.53 12.56
N ALA A 63 5.51 22.85 13.86
CA ALA A 63 4.34 22.56 14.67
C ALA A 63 3.07 23.26 14.15
N VAL A 64 3.17 24.54 13.79
CA VAL A 64 2.05 25.32 13.21
C VAL A 64 1.60 24.73 11.87
N LEU A 65 2.56 24.36 11.01
CA LEU A 65 2.26 23.76 9.71
C LEU A 65 1.58 22.40 9.83
N PHE A 66 1.91 21.59 10.85
CA PHE A 66 1.18 20.35 11.13
C PHE A 66 -0.28 20.62 11.50
N VAL A 67 -0.56 21.67 12.28
CA VAL A 67 -1.95 22.08 12.58
C VAL A 67 -2.69 22.51 11.31
N VAL A 68 -2.05 23.32 10.45
CA VAL A 68 -2.63 23.73 9.16
C VAL A 68 -2.89 22.52 8.26
N ALA A 69 -1.94 21.60 8.16
CA ALA A 69 -2.07 20.41 7.34
C ALA A 69 -3.17 19.46 7.86
N GLU A 70 -3.31 19.30 9.18
CA GLU A 70 -4.39 18.52 9.76
C GLU A 70 -5.75 19.21 9.59
N GLY A 71 -5.82 20.54 9.70
CA GLY A 71 -7.03 21.31 9.41
C GLY A 71 -7.47 21.15 7.95
N MET A 72 -6.53 21.18 7.01
CA MET A 72 -6.82 20.92 5.59
C MET A 72 -7.28 19.48 5.34
N LYS A 73 -6.72 18.52 6.08
CA LYS A 73 -7.13 17.11 6.04
C LYS A 73 -8.54 16.91 6.57
N GLN A 74 -8.90 17.49 7.71
CA GLN A 74 -10.23 17.38 8.30
C GLN A 74 -11.31 18.07 7.46
N THR A 75 -10.99 19.22 6.86
CA THR A 75 -11.91 19.94 5.97
C THR A 75 -12.05 19.29 4.59
N GLY A 76 -11.21 18.31 4.26
CA GLY A 76 -11.20 17.68 2.95
C GLY A 76 -10.83 18.65 1.83
N GLY A 77 -10.01 19.68 2.11
CA GLY A 77 -9.63 20.71 1.15
C GLY A 77 -8.98 20.18 -0.13
N LEU A 78 -8.33 19.01 -0.05
CA LEU A 78 -7.79 18.27 -1.21
C LEU A 78 -8.75 17.22 -1.79
N GLY A 79 -9.91 16.99 -1.18
CA GLY A 79 -10.95 16.06 -1.64
C GLY A 79 -11.49 16.34 -3.06
N PRO A 80 -11.69 17.61 -3.48
CA PRO A 80 -12.03 17.95 -4.86
C PRO A 80 -10.91 17.64 -5.85
N VAL A 81 -9.65 17.77 -5.41
CA VAL A 81 -8.46 17.47 -6.21
C VAL A 81 -8.47 15.98 -6.56
N GLY A 82 -8.67 15.09 -5.58
CA GLY A 82 -8.73 13.63 -5.80
C GLY A 82 -9.80 13.16 -6.81
N ARG A 83 -11.01 13.70 -6.78
CA ARG A 83 -12.10 13.28 -7.70
C ARG A 83 -11.90 13.78 -9.14
N SER A 84 -11.25 14.92 -9.33
CA SER A 84 -10.89 15.46 -10.65
C SER A 84 -9.62 14.80 -11.23
N LEU A 85 -8.74 14.29 -10.35
CA LEU A 85 -7.37 13.87 -10.67
C LEU A 85 -7.28 12.77 -11.74
N LEU A 86 -8.10 11.73 -11.62
CA LEU A 86 -7.88 10.50 -12.39
C LEU A 86 -8.83 10.37 -13.61
N GLY A 87 -9.96 11.08 -13.60
CA GLY A 87 -10.86 11.21 -14.76
C GLY A 87 -11.21 9.88 -15.46
N ARG A 88 -11.41 9.94 -16.78
CA ARG A 88 -11.67 8.77 -17.63
C ARG A 88 -10.43 7.88 -17.81
N PRO A 89 -10.59 6.56 -17.98
CA PRO A 89 -9.47 5.64 -18.20
C PRO A 89 -8.62 6.08 -19.38
N GLY A 90 -7.35 6.36 -19.10
CA GLY A 90 -6.31 6.66 -20.09
C GLY A 90 -5.15 5.67 -19.96
N SER A 91 -4.07 5.90 -20.72
CA SER A 91 -2.84 5.12 -20.58
C SER A 91 -2.23 5.30 -19.18
N LEU A 92 -1.58 4.26 -18.65
CA LEU A 92 -0.96 4.28 -17.32
C LEU A 92 -0.05 5.51 -17.07
N PRO A 93 0.83 5.93 -18.01
CA PRO A 93 1.65 7.12 -17.83
C PRO A 93 0.83 8.41 -17.75
N LEU A 94 -0.28 8.51 -18.50
CA LEU A 94 -1.15 9.68 -18.46
C LEU A 94 -1.86 9.80 -17.12
N VAL A 95 -2.30 8.67 -16.56
CA VAL A 95 -2.93 8.60 -15.24
C VAL A 95 -1.93 8.97 -14.14
N GLN A 96 -0.71 8.43 -14.23
CA GLN A 96 0.38 8.80 -13.32
C GLN A 96 0.68 10.30 -13.39
N ALA A 97 0.83 10.87 -14.59
CA ALA A 97 1.13 12.29 -14.77
C ALA A 97 0.02 13.20 -14.20
N LYS A 98 -1.25 12.88 -14.48
CA LYS A 98 -2.40 13.62 -13.97
C LYS A 98 -2.51 13.57 -12.45
N MET A 99 -2.04 12.50 -11.83
CA MET A 99 -2.01 12.35 -10.37
C MET A 99 -0.79 13.01 -9.73
N MET A 100 0.40 12.83 -10.33
CA MET A 100 1.66 13.31 -9.76
C MET A 100 1.75 14.83 -9.73
N LEU A 101 1.24 15.52 -10.76
CA LEU A 101 1.34 16.99 -10.82
C LEU A 101 0.60 17.68 -9.66
N PRO A 102 -0.70 17.42 -9.40
CA PRO A 102 -1.38 18.07 -8.28
C PRO A 102 -0.86 17.62 -6.92
N VAL A 103 -0.42 16.37 -6.78
CA VAL A 103 0.17 15.86 -5.54
C VAL A 103 1.48 16.59 -5.25
N SER A 104 2.35 16.74 -6.24
CA SER A 104 3.61 17.48 -6.13
C SER A 104 3.35 18.95 -5.77
N LEU A 105 2.39 19.60 -6.42
CA LEU A 105 1.99 20.98 -6.10
C LEU A 105 1.41 21.10 -4.69
N ALA A 106 0.56 20.17 -4.26
CA ALA A 106 0.02 20.18 -2.89
C ALA A 106 1.15 19.97 -1.85
N SER A 107 2.06 19.05 -2.10
CA SER A 107 3.23 18.78 -1.23
C SER A 107 4.22 19.95 -1.19
N ALA A 108 4.25 20.80 -2.22
CA ALA A 108 5.03 22.02 -2.18
C ALA A 108 4.53 23.03 -1.14
N PHE A 109 3.33 22.87 -0.57
CA PHE A 109 2.81 23.78 0.47
C PHE A 109 2.39 23.05 1.74
N LEU A 110 2.44 21.72 1.73
CA LEU A 110 2.00 20.85 2.82
C LEU A 110 3.02 19.75 3.00
N ASN A 111 3.21 19.31 4.24
CA ASN A 111 4.02 18.13 4.50
C ASN A 111 3.49 16.91 3.71
N ASN A 112 4.40 16.04 3.29
CA ASN A 112 4.08 14.89 2.43
C ASN A 112 3.01 13.95 3.02
N THR A 113 3.03 13.72 4.34
CA THR A 113 2.22 12.70 5.00
C THR A 113 0.71 12.92 4.88
N PRO A 114 0.15 14.11 5.22
CA PRO A 114 -1.27 14.41 4.99
C PRO A 114 -1.69 14.32 3.52
N VAL A 115 -0.86 14.81 2.60
CA VAL A 115 -1.16 14.81 1.15
C VAL A 115 -1.34 13.38 0.65
N VAL A 116 -0.40 12.49 1.00
CA VAL A 116 -0.47 11.06 0.61
C VAL A 116 -1.66 10.38 1.28
N ALA A 117 -1.89 10.62 2.58
CA ALA A 117 -3.02 10.01 3.30
C ALA A 117 -4.39 10.40 2.70
N MET A 118 -4.54 11.64 2.24
CA MET A 118 -5.76 12.11 1.57
C MET A 118 -5.92 11.54 0.15
N ALA A 119 -4.83 11.37 -0.60
CA ALA A 119 -4.86 10.86 -1.97
C ALA A 119 -4.99 9.33 -2.03
N LEU A 120 -4.44 8.61 -1.05
CA LEU A 120 -4.41 7.15 -0.96
C LEU A 120 -5.76 6.46 -1.22
N PRO A 121 -6.87 6.80 -0.52
CA PRO A 121 -8.14 6.11 -0.74
C PRO A 121 -8.66 6.33 -2.16
N VAL A 122 -8.57 7.55 -2.68
CA VAL A 122 -9.07 7.91 -4.01
C VAL A 122 -8.31 7.18 -5.11
N VAL A 123 -6.98 7.11 -5.00
CA VAL A 123 -6.12 6.43 -5.97
C VAL A 123 -6.28 4.92 -5.89
N SER A 124 -6.43 4.37 -4.68
CA SER A 124 -6.65 2.94 -4.48
C SER A 124 -7.99 2.49 -5.04
N ASP A 125 -9.06 3.26 -4.82
CA ASP A 125 -10.38 2.98 -5.38
C ASP A 125 -10.40 3.03 -6.90
N TRP A 126 -9.73 4.04 -7.48
CA TRP A 126 -9.63 4.16 -8.93
C TRP A 126 -8.82 2.99 -9.52
N ALA A 127 -7.71 2.60 -8.88
CA ALA A 127 -6.88 1.48 -9.31
C ALA A 127 -7.66 0.16 -9.32
N ARG A 128 -8.43 -0.10 -8.26
CA ARG A 128 -9.32 -1.28 -8.15
C ARG A 128 -10.38 -1.28 -9.24
N LYS A 129 -11.10 -0.17 -9.44
CA LYS A 129 -12.16 -0.05 -10.47
C LYS A 129 -11.66 -0.27 -11.90
N HIS A 130 -10.38 0.00 -12.17
CA HIS A 130 -9.78 -0.13 -13.50
C HIS A 130 -8.79 -1.29 -13.64
N HIS A 131 -8.75 -2.22 -12.65
CA HIS A 131 -7.86 -3.38 -12.64
C HIS A 131 -6.35 -3.04 -12.85
N VAL A 132 -5.93 -1.89 -12.30
CA VAL A 132 -4.53 -1.44 -12.28
C VAL A 132 -3.92 -1.79 -10.93
N ALA A 133 -2.67 -2.26 -10.93
CA ALA A 133 -1.95 -2.52 -9.68
C ALA A 133 -1.81 -1.23 -8.86
N VAL A 134 -2.27 -1.27 -7.60
CA VAL A 134 -2.20 -0.12 -6.68
C VAL A 134 -0.76 0.37 -6.51
N SER A 135 0.21 -0.54 -6.45
CA SER A 135 1.65 -0.22 -6.37
C SER A 135 2.16 0.64 -7.53
N ARG A 136 1.58 0.51 -8.74
CA ARG A 136 1.96 1.29 -9.92
C ARG A 136 1.47 2.73 -9.87
N LEU A 137 0.58 3.08 -8.95
CA LEU A 137 0.12 4.45 -8.74
C LEU A 137 0.62 5.02 -7.42
N LEU A 138 0.60 4.24 -6.33
CA LEU A 138 1.01 4.74 -5.01
C LEU A 138 2.50 5.10 -4.93
N LEU A 139 3.39 4.31 -5.54
CA LEU A 139 4.82 4.63 -5.53
C LEU A 139 5.11 5.94 -6.28
N PRO A 140 4.67 6.13 -7.55
CA PRO A 140 4.81 7.41 -8.23
C PRO A 140 4.18 8.59 -7.48
N MET A 141 3.03 8.40 -6.85
CA MET A 141 2.38 9.42 -6.01
C MET A 141 3.28 9.82 -4.84
N SER A 142 3.79 8.83 -4.10
CA SER A 142 4.64 9.08 -2.93
C SER A 142 5.91 9.81 -3.31
N TYR A 143 6.55 9.45 -4.42
CA TYR A 143 7.72 10.16 -4.89
C TYR A 143 7.38 11.57 -5.41
N ALA A 144 6.23 11.76 -6.06
CA ALA A 144 5.79 13.08 -6.47
C ALA A 144 5.54 14.00 -5.27
N ALA A 145 4.98 13.48 -4.17
CA ALA A 145 4.85 14.21 -2.92
C ALA A 145 6.23 14.63 -2.37
N ILE A 146 7.17 13.67 -2.26
CA ILE A 146 8.54 13.95 -1.80
C ILE A 146 9.21 15.03 -2.66
N LEU A 147 9.17 14.87 -3.99
CA LEU A 147 9.79 15.82 -4.92
C LEU A 147 9.13 17.20 -4.89
N GLY A 148 7.81 17.25 -4.73
CA GLY A 148 7.08 18.50 -4.54
C GLY A 148 7.48 19.24 -3.26
N GLY A 149 7.65 18.50 -2.16
CA GLY A 149 8.07 19.06 -0.87
C GLY A 149 9.48 19.66 -0.87
N LEU A 150 10.33 19.33 -1.85
CA LEU A 150 11.66 19.93 -2.02
C LEU A 150 11.63 21.32 -2.66
N CYS A 151 10.49 21.74 -3.22
CA CYS A 151 10.39 22.99 -3.97
C CYS A 151 10.20 24.22 -3.08
N THR A 152 9.81 24.06 -1.80
CA THR A 152 9.57 25.21 -0.91
C THR A 152 10.10 24.93 0.49
N LEU A 153 10.32 26.01 1.24
CA LEU A 153 10.79 25.96 2.62
C LEU A 153 9.85 25.11 3.51
N VAL A 154 8.54 25.21 3.27
CA VAL A 154 7.48 24.59 4.06
C VAL A 154 7.20 23.13 3.67
N GLY A 155 7.59 22.72 2.46
CA GLY A 155 7.21 21.41 1.91
C GLY A 155 7.78 20.19 2.66
N THR A 156 8.88 20.37 3.40
CA THR A 156 9.43 19.30 4.25
C THR A 156 9.98 19.82 5.58
N SER A 157 9.70 19.07 6.64
CA SER A 157 10.18 19.36 8.00
C SER A 157 11.70 19.47 8.10
N THR A 158 12.44 18.72 7.28
CA THR A 158 13.90 18.78 7.22
C THR A 158 14.41 20.16 6.81
N THR A 159 13.77 20.80 5.83
CA THR A 159 14.19 22.11 5.34
C THR A 159 13.90 23.20 6.37
N LEU A 160 12.80 23.10 7.10
CA LEU A 160 12.48 24.03 8.19
C LEU A 160 13.47 23.94 9.35
N ILE A 161 13.91 22.72 9.70
CA ILE A 161 14.93 22.53 10.73
C ILE A 161 16.27 23.12 10.27
N VAL A 162 16.68 22.82 9.03
CA VAL A 162 17.92 23.40 8.46
C VAL A 162 17.85 24.91 8.42
N ASN A 163 16.70 25.49 8.05
CA ASN A 163 16.49 26.92 8.08
C ASN A 163 16.62 27.50 9.49
N GLY A 164 16.03 26.86 10.49
CA GLY A 164 16.16 27.25 11.89
C GLY A 164 17.62 27.23 12.36
N LEU A 165 18.40 26.24 11.93
CA LEU A 165 19.84 26.17 12.22
C LEU A 165 20.65 27.27 11.51
N ILE A 166 20.28 27.66 10.28
CA ILE A 166 20.92 28.76 9.55
C ILE A 166 20.69 30.10 10.26
N ILE A 167 19.47 30.34 10.75
CA ILE A 167 19.12 31.54 11.51
C ILE A 167 19.96 31.60 12.80
N GLU A 168 20.04 30.48 13.53
CA GLU A 168 20.73 30.38 14.82
C GLU A 168 22.27 30.51 14.71
N SER A 169 22.85 30.09 13.59
CA SER A 169 24.31 30.01 13.43
C SER A 169 24.99 31.30 12.95
N GLU A 170 24.23 32.39 12.73
CA GLU A 170 24.73 33.70 12.25
C GLU A 170 25.77 33.60 11.11
N HIS A 171 25.61 32.63 10.20
CA HIS A 171 26.64 32.30 9.21
C HIS A 171 27.02 33.53 8.36
N PRO A 172 28.34 33.84 8.22
CA PRO A 172 28.81 34.94 7.40
C PRO A 172 28.54 34.63 5.92
N GLY A 173 27.50 35.27 5.37
CA GLY A 173 27.03 35.09 4.00
C GLY A 173 25.52 34.91 3.85
N LEU A 174 24.83 34.40 4.89
CA LEU A 174 23.37 34.21 4.92
C LEU A 174 22.69 35.04 6.03
N GLY A 175 23.46 35.70 6.90
CA GLY A 175 23.05 36.92 7.60
C GLY A 175 21.87 36.81 8.55
N GLY A 176 21.64 35.65 9.17
CA GLY A 176 20.58 35.46 10.18
C GLY A 176 19.15 35.64 9.67
N SER A 177 18.94 35.92 8.38
CA SER A 177 17.61 36.19 7.79
C SER A 177 16.84 34.93 7.41
N GLY A 178 17.45 33.75 7.55
CA GLY A 178 16.90 32.48 7.07
C GLY A 178 16.80 32.42 5.54
N LEU A 179 16.26 31.31 5.06
CA LEU A 179 15.95 31.04 3.67
C LEU A 179 14.58 31.62 3.30
N GLY A 180 14.48 32.21 2.11
CA GLY A 180 13.21 32.61 1.54
C GLY A 180 12.33 31.40 1.18
N MET A 181 11.00 31.58 1.20
CA MET A 181 10.01 30.51 0.88
C MET A 181 10.33 29.74 -0.41
N PHE A 182 10.78 30.45 -1.44
CA PHE A 182 11.07 29.90 -2.78
C PHE A 182 12.56 29.94 -3.14
N GLU A 183 13.44 30.21 -2.19
CA GLU A 183 14.88 30.29 -2.47
C GLU A 183 15.43 28.93 -2.92
N ILE A 184 15.02 27.87 -2.23
CA ILE A 184 15.32 26.49 -2.62
C ILE A 184 14.57 26.03 -3.88
N ALA A 185 13.54 26.74 -4.34
CA ALA A 185 12.77 26.37 -5.53
C ALA A 185 13.64 26.36 -6.79
N TRP A 186 14.67 27.21 -6.85
CA TRP A 186 15.65 27.25 -7.94
C TRP A 186 16.37 25.91 -8.15
N VAL A 187 16.56 25.14 -7.07
CA VAL A 187 17.17 23.80 -7.11
C VAL A 187 16.09 22.71 -7.08
N GLY A 188 15.05 22.90 -6.26
CA GLY A 188 13.96 21.96 -6.08
C GLY A 188 13.13 21.73 -7.35
N ILE A 189 12.77 22.79 -8.09
CA ILE A 189 11.94 22.65 -9.30
C ILE A 189 12.65 21.84 -10.40
N PRO A 190 13.92 22.11 -10.76
CA PRO A 190 14.64 21.25 -11.70
C PRO A 190 14.72 19.79 -11.27
N ILE A 191 15.03 19.53 -9.98
CA ILE A 191 15.12 18.16 -9.44
C ILE A 191 13.75 17.48 -9.50
N ALA A 192 12.68 18.19 -9.10
CA ALA A 192 11.34 17.68 -9.16
C ALA A 192 10.93 17.35 -10.59
N LEU A 193 11.20 18.24 -11.55
CA LEU A 193 10.89 18.01 -12.95
C LEU A 193 11.62 16.78 -13.51
N ILE A 194 12.94 16.68 -13.27
CA ILE A 194 13.75 15.53 -13.71
C ILE A 194 13.26 14.24 -13.05
N GLY A 195 12.99 14.27 -11.74
CA GLY A 195 12.50 13.11 -11.00
C GLY A 195 11.11 12.65 -11.44
N LEU A 196 10.19 13.58 -11.69
CA LEU A 196 8.84 13.28 -12.19
C LEU A 196 8.92 12.67 -13.59
N ILE A 197 9.73 13.23 -14.49
CA ILE A 197 9.96 12.68 -15.84
C ILE A 197 10.58 11.29 -15.74
N TYR A 198 11.60 11.11 -14.90
CA TYR A 198 12.25 9.83 -14.67
C TYR A 198 11.24 8.77 -14.21
N ILE A 199 10.39 9.10 -13.24
CA ILE A 199 9.35 8.18 -12.77
C ILE A 199 8.37 7.85 -13.89
N LEU A 200 7.91 8.83 -14.66
CA LEU A 200 6.98 8.58 -15.77
C LEU A 200 7.57 7.66 -16.84
N VAL A 201 8.86 7.80 -17.15
CA VAL A 201 9.56 6.98 -18.16
C VAL A 201 9.90 5.60 -17.61
N CYS A 202 10.48 5.51 -16.41
CA CYS A 202 11.00 4.27 -15.84
C CYS A 202 9.93 3.44 -15.10
N SER A 203 8.77 4.03 -14.77
CA SER A 203 7.64 3.36 -14.10
C SER A 203 7.26 2.05 -14.79
N LYS A 204 7.24 2.05 -16.13
CA LYS A 204 6.86 0.89 -16.94
C LYS A 204 7.80 -0.30 -16.76
N TRP A 205 9.08 -0.05 -16.48
CA TRP A 205 10.11 -1.10 -16.42
C TRP A 205 10.37 -1.58 -15.00
N TRP A 206 10.34 -0.68 -14.01
CA TRP A 206 10.84 -0.98 -12.67
C TRP A 206 9.75 -1.06 -11.60
N LEU A 207 8.54 -0.55 -11.83
CA LEU A 207 7.50 -0.65 -10.81
C LEU A 207 6.98 -2.09 -10.74
N PRO A 208 7.11 -2.74 -9.58
CA PRO A 208 6.66 -4.10 -9.41
C PRO A 208 5.14 -4.13 -9.64
N ASP A 209 4.72 -5.03 -10.52
CA ASP A 209 3.32 -5.38 -10.70
C ASP A 209 2.88 -6.24 -9.52
N ARG A 210 2.68 -5.60 -8.37
CA ARG A 210 2.11 -6.26 -7.19
C ARG A 210 0.59 -6.38 -7.36
N ARG A 211 0.15 -6.93 -8.49
CA ARG A 211 -1.19 -7.54 -8.60
C ARG A 211 -1.34 -8.70 -7.62
N SER A 212 -0.24 -9.20 -7.05
CA SER A 212 -0.22 -10.31 -6.10
C SER A 212 0.45 -9.99 -4.77
N ALA A 213 -0.35 -9.48 -3.85
CA ALA A 213 -0.53 -10.18 -2.57
C ALA A 213 -1.99 -10.72 -2.45
N ILE A 214 -2.80 -10.57 -3.51
CA ILE A 214 -4.21 -11.00 -3.59
C ILE A 214 -4.44 -11.97 -4.77
N ALA A 215 -3.44 -12.20 -5.64
CA ALA A 215 -3.60 -12.99 -6.87
C ALA A 215 -2.45 -13.99 -7.17
N THR A 216 -1.61 -14.32 -6.19
CA THR A 216 -0.63 -15.41 -6.35
C THR A 216 -0.50 -16.16 -5.03
N ALA A 217 -1.57 -16.86 -4.66
CA ALA A 217 -1.38 -18.17 -4.05
C ALA A 217 -1.53 -19.17 -5.18
N SER A 218 -0.46 -19.91 -5.46
CA SER A 218 -0.50 -21.20 -6.15
C SER A 218 -1.12 -22.27 -5.24
N ASP A 219 -2.17 -21.91 -4.51
CA ASP A 219 -3.09 -22.81 -3.86
C ASP A 219 -4.48 -22.13 -3.88
N PRO A 220 -5.40 -22.58 -4.76
CA PRO A 220 -6.79 -22.11 -4.78
C PRO A 220 -7.49 -22.22 -3.41
N ARG A 221 -6.93 -23.03 -2.50
CA ARG A 221 -7.46 -23.31 -1.17
C ARG A 221 -7.35 -22.13 -0.19
N GLU A 222 -6.44 -21.18 -0.40
CA GLU A 222 -6.28 -20.02 0.50
C GLU A 222 -7.32 -18.90 0.28
N TYR A 223 -8.11 -18.96 -0.79
CA TYR A 223 -9.17 -17.97 -1.11
C TYR A 223 -10.52 -18.62 -1.36
N THR A 224 -10.70 -19.80 -0.78
CA THR A 224 -11.92 -20.57 -0.88
C THR A 224 -12.76 -20.40 0.38
N VAL A 225 -14.06 -20.15 0.22
CA VAL A 225 -15.02 -20.15 1.33
C VAL A 225 -16.02 -21.26 1.10
N GLU A 226 -16.16 -22.09 2.12
CA GLU A 226 -17.14 -23.18 2.17
C GLU A 226 -18.39 -22.72 2.90
N MET A 227 -19.54 -22.83 2.23
CA MET A 227 -20.85 -22.57 2.79
C MET A 227 -21.69 -23.84 2.74
N LEU A 228 -22.40 -24.15 3.81
CA LEU A 228 -23.34 -25.26 3.89
C LEU A 228 -24.75 -24.77 3.58
N VAL A 229 -25.47 -25.50 2.73
CA VAL A 229 -26.92 -25.33 2.54
C VAL A 229 -27.64 -26.08 3.65
N THR A 230 -28.24 -25.36 4.60
CA THR A 230 -28.95 -26.00 5.72
C THR A 230 -30.22 -26.71 5.23
N PRO A 231 -30.67 -27.79 5.91
CA PRO A 231 -31.89 -28.51 5.51
C PRO A 231 -33.15 -27.64 5.47
N ASP A 232 -33.23 -26.61 6.32
CA ASP A 232 -34.34 -25.65 6.37
C ASP A 232 -34.16 -24.45 5.40
N SER A 233 -33.12 -24.49 4.55
CA SER A 233 -32.77 -23.39 3.66
C SER A 233 -33.77 -23.24 2.52
N SER A 234 -34.16 -21.99 2.25
CA SER A 234 -34.98 -21.62 1.08
C SER A 234 -34.26 -21.81 -0.27
N LEU A 235 -32.99 -22.23 -0.23
CA LEU A 235 -32.17 -22.52 -1.40
C LEU A 235 -32.35 -23.96 -1.89
N VAL A 236 -32.80 -24.88 -1.02
CA VAL A 236 -33.05 -26.27 -1.40
C VAL A 236 -34.10 -26.33 -2.51
N GLY A 237 -33.79 -27.06 -3.59
CA GLY A 237 -34.64 -27.19 -4.76
C GLY A 237 -34.58 -26.02 -5.76
N LYS A 238 -33.77 -24.98 -5.51
CA LYS A 238 -33.50 -23.92 -6.50
C LYS A 238 -32.28 -24.25 -7.34
N SER A 239 -32.28 -23.79 -8.59
CA SER A 239 -31.05 -23.79 -9.38
C SER A 239 -30.04 -22.76 -8.87
N ILE A 240 -28.76 -22.95 -9.15
CA ILE A 240 -27.69 -21.99 -8.79
C ILE A 240 -28.00 -20.56 -9.27
N GLU A 241 -28.55 -20.43 -10.48
CA GLU A 241 -28.94 -19.13 -11.01
C GLU A 241 -30.17 -18.55 -10.30
N ALA A 242 -31.19 -19.36 -10.03
CA ALA A 242 -32.38 -18.94 -9.28
C ALA A 242 -32.06 -18.60 -7.80
N ALA A 243 -31.01 -19.22 -7.25
CA ALA A 243 -30.45 -18.93 -5.94
C ALA A 243 -29.56 -17.67 -5.93
N GLY A 244 -29.26 -17.09 -7.09
CA GLY A 244 -28.40 -15.90 -7.21
C GLY A 244 -26.91 -16.17 -6.99
N LEU A 245 -26.49 -17.43 -6.95
CA LEU A 245 -25.12 -17.82 -6.59
C LEU A 245 -24.13 -17.79 -7.78
N ARG A 246 -24.63 -17.49 -8.99
CA ARG A 246 -23.81 -17.47 -10.22
C ARG A 246 -23.09 -16.14 -10.47
N HIS A 247 -23.70 -15.02 -10.10
CA HIS A 247 -23.25 -13.67 -10.48
C HIS A 247 -22.92 -12.81 -9.26
N LEU A 248 -22.20 -13.38 -8.29
CA LEU A 248 -21.85 -12.68 -7.05
C LEU A 248 -20.74 -11.62 -7.30
N PRO A 249 -20.82 -10.44 -6.67
CA PRO A 249 -19.78 -9.41 -6.83
C PRO A 249 -18.44 -9.86 -6.23
N GLY A 250 -17.49 -10.23 -7.09
CA GLY A 250 -16.13 -10.60 -6.67
C GLY A 250 -15.97 -12.03 -6.12
N MET A 251 -17.00 -12.88 -6.26
CA MET A 251 -16.96 -14.31 -5.92
C MET A 251 -17.69 -15.12 -6.98
N TYR A 252 -17.33 -16.40 -7.12
CA TYR A 252 -18.05 -17.34 -7.98
C TYR A 252 -18.02 -18.74 -7.37
N LEU A 253 -19.12 -19.47 -7.53
CA LEU A 253 -19.23 -20.87 -7.16
C LEU A 253 -18.38 -21.72 -8.12
N VAL A 254 -17.48 -22.53 -7.56
CA VAL A 254 -16.53 -23.35 -8.34
C VAL A 254 -16.94 -24.82 -8.29
N GLU A 255 -17.31 -25.30 -7.10
CA GLU A 255 -17.59 -26.70 -6.85
C GLU A 255 -18.74 -26.86 -5.84
N ILE A 256 -19.47 -27.97 -5.97
CA ILE A 256 -20.37 -28.48 -4.92
C ILE A 256 -19.79 -29.81 -4.46
N ASP A 257 -19.64 -29.98 -3.15
CA ASP A 257 -19.39 -31.29 -2.54
C ASP A 257 -20.71 -31.79 -1.94
N ARG A 258 -21.23 -32.87 -2.54
CA ARG A 258 -22.47 -33.54 -2.13
C ARG A 258 -22.13 -34.95 -1.68
N ASP A 259 -22.31 -35.23 -0.39
CA ASP A 259 -22.00 -36.54 0.21
C ASP A 259 -20.57 -37.05 -0.08
N GLY A 260 -19.58 -36.16 -0.15
CA GLY A 260 -18.19 -36.50 -0.46
C GLY A 260 -17.89 -36.66 -1.96
N ARG A 261 -18.87 -36.37 -2.82
CA ARG A 261 -18.70 -36.33 -4.28
C ARG A 261 -18.55 -34.87 -4.73
N VAL A 262 -17.36 -34.56 -5.24
CA VAL A 262 -17.05 -33.25 -5.83
C VAL A 262 -17.63 -33.13 -7.23
N LEU A 263 -18.47 -32.12 -7.43
CA LEU A 263 -19.05 -31.67 -8.69
C LEU A 263 -18.31 -30.40 -9.15
N PRO A 264 -17.28 -30.51 -10.00
CA PRO A 264 -16.56 -29.35 -10.50
C PRO A 264 -17.33 -28.66 -11.64
N ALA A 265 -17.08 -27.37 -11.85
CA ALA A 265 -17.62 -26.60 -12.98
C ALA A 265 -19.15 -26.62 -13.06
N VAL A 266 -19.79 -26.28 -11.94
CA VAL A 266 -21.23 -26.42 -11.73
C VAL A 266 -22.04 -25.56 -12.72
N PRO A 267 -22.98 -26.16 -13.48
CA PRO A 267 -23.77 -25.42 -14.46
C PRO A 267 -24.88 -24.60 -13.78
N SER A 268 -25.29 -23.49 -14.39
CA SER A 268 -26.28 -22.56 -13.81
C SER A 268 -27.64 -23.19 -13.45
N ASN A 269 -27.99 -24.28 -14.12
CA ASN A 269 -29.23 -25.03 -13.93
C ASN A 269 -29.13 -26.17 -12.90
N GLU A 270 -27.96 -26.41 -12.30
CA GLU A 270 -27.80 -27.41 -11.25
C GLU A 270 -28.65 -27.03 -10.04
N VAL A 271 -29.36 -28.01 -9.48
CA VAL A 271 -30.29 -27.82 -8.36
C VAL A 271 -29.58 -28.12 -7.05
N LEU A 272 -29.75 -27.19 -6.09
CA LEU A 272 -29.20 -27.32 -4.75
C LEU A 272 -30.01 -28.32 -3.92
N GLU A 273 -29.30 -29.19 -3.21
CA GLU A 273 -29.86 -30.14 -2.25
C GLU A 273 -29.56 -29.68 -0.81
N ALA A 274 -30.28 -30.25 0.15
CA ALA A 274 -29.95 -30.07 1.56
C ALA A 274 -28.57 -30.67 1.84
N ASP A 275 -27.81 -30.04 2.73
CA ASP A 275 -26.45 -30.44 3.11
C ASP A 275 -25.39 -30.32 2.00
N ASP A 276 -25.74 -29.66 0.88
CA ASP A 276 -24.75 -29.29 -0.14
C ASP A 276 -23.69 -28.37 0.46
N ARG A 277 -22.41 -28.74 0.26
CA ARG A 277 -21.28 -27.89 0.61
C ARG A 277 -20.79 -27.14 -0.63
N LEU A 278 -20.98 -25.84 -0.61
CA LEU A 278 -20.70 -24.94 -1.72
C LEU A 278 -19.33 -24.28 -1.55
N VAL A 279 -18.51 -24.38 -2.58
CA VAL A 279 -17.12 -23.92 -2.58
C VAL A 279 -17.00 -22.68 -3.46
N PHE A 280 -16.81 -21.50 -2.85
CA PHE A 280 -16.70 -20.22 -3.55
C PHE A 280 -15.25 -19.73 -3.58
N VAL A 281 -14.80 -19.19 -4.72
CA VAL A 281 -13.49 -18.54 -4.83
C VAL A 281 -13.67 -17.04 -5.10
N GLY A 282 -12.96 -16.19 -4.34
CA GLY A 282 -13.07 -14.73 -4.52
C GLY A 282 -12.36 -13.88 -3.46
N ILE A 283 -12.65 -12.58 -3.46
CA ILE A 283 -12.02 -11.60 -2.55
C ILE A 283 -12.61 -11.78 -1.14
N VAL A 284 -11.75 -11.95 -0.13
CA VAL A 284 -12.11 -12.23 1.28
C VAL A 284 -13.09 -11.18 1.88
N GLU A 285 -13.06 -9.93 1.40
CA GLU A 285 -13.98 -8.87 1.83
C GLU A 285 -15.44 -9.13 1.42
N SER A 286 -15.69 -9.95 0.38
CA SER A 286 -17.03 -10.30 -0.10
C SER A 286 -17.71 -11.40 0.73
N VAL A 287 -17.01 -12.06 1.65
CA VAL A 287 -17.54 -13.17 2.46
C VAL A 287 -18.71 -12.75 3.35
N VAL A 288 -18.69 -11.50 3.81
CA VAL A 288 -19.78 -10.89 4.60
C VAL A 288 -21.09 -10.86 3.80
N ASP A 289 -21.04 -10.79 2.48
CA ASP A 289 -22.24 -10.78 1.64
C ASP A 289 -22.84 -12.18 1.46
N LEU A 290 -22.04 -13.25 1.56
CA LEU A 290 -22.55 -14.64 1.57
C LEU A 290 -23.36 -14.93 2.82
N GLN A 291 -22.90 -14.46 3.99
CA GLN A 291 -23.59 -14.65 5.27
C GLN A 291 -24.94 -13.92 5.35
N LYS A 292 -25.18 -12.95 4.46
CA LYS A 292 -26.46 -12.26 4.36
C LYS A 292 -27.51 -13.06 3.58
N ILE A 293 -27.11 -14.13 2.88
CA ILE A 293 -28.03 -14.98 2.13
C ILE A 293 -28.71 -15.95 3.11
N PRO A 294 -30.05 -15.87 3.28
CA PRO A 294 -30.75 -16.73 4.23
C PRO A 294 -30.61 -18.22 3.87
N GLY A 295 -30.15 -19.02 4.83
CA GLY A 295 -29.98 -20.47 4.68
C GLY A 295 -28.63 -20.91 4.11
N LEU A 296 -27.64 -20.02 4.08
CA LEU A 296 -26.22 -20.38 3.97
C LEU A 296 -25.52 -20.15 5.30
N GLU A 297 -24.81 -21.16 5.79
CA GLU A 297 -24.00 -21.06 7.00
C GLU A 297 -22.53 -21.41 6.71
N PRO A 298 -21.55 -20.78 7.37
CA PRO A 298 -20.16 -21.19 7.24
C PRO A 298 -19.98 -22.65 7.68
N ALA A 299 -19.37 -23.47 6.82
CA ALA A 299 -19.06 -24.85 7.19
C ALA A 299 -18.05 -24.85 8.36
N THR A 300 -18.42 -25.47 9.48
CA THR A 300 -17.67 -25.39 10.75
C THR A 300 -16.49 -26.35 10.81
N ASP A 301 -16.50 -27.39 9.98
CA ASP A 301 -15.43 -28.38 9.84
C ASP A 301 -14.77 -28.24 8.46
N GLN A 302 -13.57 -27.63 8.42
CA GLN A 302 -12.72 -27.65 7.22
C GLN A 302 -12.25 -29.11 7.00
N VAL A 303 -12.78 -29.79 5.98
CA VAL A 303 -12.45 -31.21 5.70
C VAL A 303 -11.18 -31.38 4.85
N PHE A 304 -10.50 -30.29 4.47
CA PHE A 304 -9.22 -30.41 3.75
C PHE A 304 -8.03 -30.47 4.69
N GLU A 305 -7.69 -31.69 5.15
CA GLU A 305 -6.39 -31.99 5.72
C GLU A 305 -5.27 -31.70 4.70
N LEU A 306 -4.34 -30.83 5.09
CA LEU A 306 -3.05 -30.59 4.45
C LEU A 306 -2.16 -31.83 4.65
N ASP A 307 -2.29 -32.87 3.83
CA ASP A 307 -1.17 -33.75 3.45
C ASP A 307 -1.59 -34.85 2.46
N GLY A 308 -1.07 -34.76 1.23
CA GLY A 308 -1.16 -35.85 0.26
C GLY A 308 -0.76 -35.41 -1.16
N PRO A 309 0.34 -35.93 -1.74
CA PRO A 309 0.70 -35.60 -3.11
C PRO A 309 -0.26 -36.30 -4.08
N ARG A 310 -0.94 -35.54 -4.94
CA ARG A 310 -1.65 -36.11 -6.09
C ARG A 310 -1.11 -35.55 -7.39
N SER A 311 -0.52 -36.47 -8.15
CA SER A 311 -0.05 -36.31 -9.51
C SER A 311 -1.18 -35.85 -10.44
N ILE A 312 -0.97 -34.70 -11.07
CA ILE A 312 -1.62 -34.40 -12.34
C ILE A 312 -1.07 -35.41 -13.34
N VAL A 313 -1.88 -36.39 -13.75
CA VAL A 313 -1.54 -37.28 -14.86
C VAL A 313 -1.59 -36.45 -16.14
N ALA A 314 -0.43 -35.92 -16.51
CA ALA A 314 -0.18 -35.37 -17.84
C ALA A 314 -0.01 -36.53 -18.83
N GLY A 315 -1.06 -36.87 -19.57
CA GLY A 315 -0.96 -37.73 -20.74
C GLY A 315 -0.51 -36.94 -21.96
N ARG A 316 0.80 -36.71 -22.12
CA ARG A 316 1.43 -36.35 -23.41
C ARG A 316 1.76 -37.65 -24.17
N GLY A 317 1.38 -37.68 -25.45
CA GLY A 317 1.46 -38.87 -26.29
C GLY A 317 2.85 -39.23 -26.83
N GLY A 318 2.88 -40.37 -27.53
CA GLY A 318 3.99 -40.80 -28.38
C GLY A 318 3.98 -42.31 -28.62
N GLY A 319 3.63 -42.75 -29.83
CA GLY A 319 3.68 -44.16 -30.20
C GLY A 319 3.21 -44.45 -31.62
N VAL A 320 4.07 -44.17 -32.60
CA VAL A 320 3.94 -44.63 -33.99
C VAL A 320 4.11 -46.14 -34.04
N GLY A 321 3.12 -46.86 -34.57
CA GLY A 321 3.23 -48.25 -35.00
C GLY A 321 2.37 -48.47 -36.25
N ARG A 322 3.00 -48.84 -37.38
CA ARG A 322 2.34 -49.11 -38.67
C ARG A 322 2.07 -50.62 -38.86
N VAL A 323 0.80 -50.96 -39.22
CA VAL A 323 0.33 -51.84 -40.34
C VAL A 323 0.60 -53.38 -40.23
N PRO A 324 -0.19 -54.35 -40.79
CA PRO A 324 -1.31 -54.28 -41.77
C PRO A 324 -2.61 -55.13 -41.49
N ALA A 325 -3.69 -54.80 -42.22
CA ALA A 325 -4.72 -55.70 -42.79
C ALA A 325 -5.69 -54.81 -43.60
N ASP A 326 -6.25 -55.08 -44.77
CA ASP A 326 -6.30 -56.15 -45.78
C ASP A 326 -6.91 -55.45 -47.05
N PRO A 327 -6.55 -55.79 -48.30
CA PRO A 327 -6.94 -55.02 -49.47
C PRO A 327 -8.21 -55.61 -50.10
N SER A 328 -9.35 -55.00 -49.81
CA SER A 328 -10.49 -55.12 -50.72
C SER A 328 -11.49 -54.01 -50.47
N TYR A 329 -11.68 -53.20 -51.51
CA TYR A 329 -12.94 -52.63 -51.99
C TYR A 329 -12.83 -51.12 -52.28
N ASP A 330 -12.70 -50.82 -53.57
CA ASP A 330 -13.00 -49.58 -54.29
C ASP A 330 -13.89 -50.03 -55.47
N PRO A 331 -14.81 -49.21 -56.03
CA PRO A 331 -15.05 -47.79 -55.81
C PRO A 331 -16.46 -47.39 -55.31
#